data_AF-A0A5D2M861-F1
#
_entry.id   AF-A0A5D2M861-F1
#
_cell.length_a   1.000
_cell.length_b   1.000
_cell.length_c   1.000
_cell.angle_alpha   90.00
_cell.angle_beta   90.00
_cell.angle_gamma   90.00
#
_symmetry.space_group_name_H-M   'P 1'
#
loop_
_entity.id
_entity.type
_entity.pdbx_description
1 polymer ?
#
loop_
_entity_poly.entity_id
_entity_poly.type
_entity_poly.pdbx_seq_one_letter_code
_entity_poly.pdbx_strand_id
1 'polypeptide(L)' 'MVQHLQKLVQLSGMINLKELSLVSGKAAWMAYLDIYCYDADGALFDTALLSAVAAFSHYF' A
#
# COMPACT_ATOMS: atom_id res chain seq x y z
N MET A 1 -13.93 -2.66 -3.26
CA MET A 1 -12.73 -3.40 -2.80
C MET A 1 -11.47 -2.51 -2.81
N VAL A 2 -10.95 -2.10 -3.99
CA VAL A 2 -9.72 -1.30 -4.11
C VAL A 2 -9.73 -0.01 -3.28
N GLN A 3 -10.81 0.78 -3.36
CA GLN A 3 -10.94 2.01 -2.57
C GLN A 3 -10.86 1.79 -1.04
N HIS A 4 -11.38 0.65 -0.55
CA HIS A 4 -11.33 0.32 0.87
C HIS A 4 -9.93 -0.11 1.29
N LEU A 5 -9.25 -0.91 0.45
CA LEU A 5 -7.87 -1.31 0.67
C LEU A 5 -6.93 -0.09 0.70
N GLN A 6 -7.06 0.82 -0.28
CA GLN A 6 -6.31 2.06 -0.31
C GLN A 6 -6.54 2.91 0.96
N LYS A 7 -7.80 3.05 1.38
CA LYS A 7 -8.14 3.81 2.58
C LYS A 7 -7.54 3.20 3.85
N LEU A 8 -7.57 1.87 3.99
CA LEU A 8 -6.94 1.19 5.13
C LEU A 8 -5.43 1.38 5.16
N VAL A 9 -4.74 1.27 4.01
CA VAL A 9 -3.29 1.49 3.93
C VAL A 9 -2.92 2.94 4.25
N GLN A 10 -3.73 3.92 3.81
CA GLN A 10 -3.50 5.33 4.13
C GLN A 10 -3.75 5.65 5.61
N LEU A 11 -4.78 5.06 6.21
CA LEU A 11 -5.16 5.30 7.61
C LEU A 11 -4.32 4.53 8.62
N SER A 12 -3.71 3.40 8.22
CA SER A 12 -2.92 2.56 9.13
C SER A 12 -1.63 3.23 9.60
N GLY A 13 -1.18 4.29 8.92
CA GLY A 13 0.10 4.93 9.22
C GLY A 13 1.32 4.06 8.90
N MET A 14 1.12 2.96 8.15
CA MET A 14 2.16 1.99 7.80
C MET A 14 3.26 2.58 6.90
N ILE A 15 2.92 3.59 6.09
CA ILE A 15 3.87 4.26 5.19
C ILE A 15 4.22 5.62 5.78
N ASN A 16 5.50 5.86 6.05
CA ASN A 16 5.96 7.16 6.53
C ASN A 16 6.02 8.18 5.38
N LEU A 17 4.98 9.02 5.28
CA LEU A 17 4.89 10.07 4.25
C LEU A 17 6.04 11.10 4.33
N LYS A 18 6.69 11.26 5.49
CA LYS A 18 7.84 12.17 5.63
C LYS A 18 9.09 11.60 4.97
N GLU A 19 9.28 10.29 5.02
CA GLU A 19 10.42 9.62 4.36
C GLU A 19 10.28 9.61 2.84
N LEU A 20 9.04 9.66 2.34
CA LEU A 20 8.77 9.85 0.92
C LEU A 20 9.11 11.26 0.43
N SER A 21 9.27 12.26 1.31
CA SER A 21 9.58 13.63 0.92
C SER A 21 11.07 13.81 0.57
N LEU A 22 11.37 14.03 -0.71
CA LEU A 22 12.72 14.34 -1.18
C LEU A 22 13.13 15.77 -0.86
N VAL A 23 12.28 16.72 -1.26
CA VAL A 23 12.46 18.15 -1.03
C VAL A 23 11.12 18.71 -0.58
N SER A 24 11.07 19.13 0.69
CA SER A 24 9.85 19.61 1.32
C SER A 24 9.17 20.68 0.47
N GLY A 25 7.89 20.45 0.15
CA GLY A 25 7.07 21.35 -0.66
C GLY A 25 7.41 21.41 -2.16
N LYS A 26 8.36 20.59 -2.66
CA LYS A 26 8.74 20.56 -4.08
C LYS A 26 8.61 19.18 -4.72
N ALA A 27 9.08 18.14 -4.03
CA ALA A 27 9.13 16.79 -4.59
C ALA A 27 9.01 15.72 -3.50
N ALA A 28 8.20 14.70 -3.78
CA ALA A 28 8.06 13.50 -2.97
C ALA A 28 7.93 12.28 -3.90
N TRP A 29 8.31 11.12 -3.38
CA TRP A 29 8.09 9.85 -4.04
C TRP A 29 6.62 9.47 -4.02
N MET A 30 6.16 8.89 -5.14
CA MET A 30 4.83 8.33 -5.26
C MET A 30 4.95 6.81 -5.35
N ALA A 31 4.42 6.12 -4.34
CA ALA A 31 4.38 4.66 -4.33
C ALA A 31 3.11 4.18 -5.04
N TYR A 32 3.28 3.37 -6.07
CA TYR A 32 2.21 2.65 -6.74
C TYR A 32 2.28 1.18 -6.35
N LEU A 33 1.13 0.59 -6.03
CA LEU A 33 1.01 -0.82 -5.69
C LEU A 33 -0.08 -1.44 -6.54
N ASP A 34 0.33 -2.35 -7.42
CA ASP A 34 -0.58 -3.16 -8.24
C ASP A 34 -0.66 -4.57 -7.65
N ILE A 35 -1.89 -5.02 -7.33
CA ILE A 35 -2.15 -6.34 -6.76
C ILE A 35 -2.84 -7.19 -7.81
N TYR A 36 -2.13 -8.24 -8.26
CA TYR A 36 -2.64 -9.22 -9.21
C TYR A 36 -3.08 -10.48 -8.48
N CYS A 37 -4.35 -10.85 -8.65
CA CYS A 37 -4.89 -12.08 -8.10
C CYS A 37 -4.69 -13.20 -9.12
N TYR A 38 -3.77 -14.12 -8.84
CA TYR A 38 -3.47 -15.25 -9.72
C TYR A 38 -4.52 -16.36 -9.59
N ASP A 39 -4.91 -16.67 -8.35
CA ASP A 39 -5.97 -17.62 -8.02
C ASP A 39 -6.76 -17.08 -6.83
N ALA A 40 -8.08 -17.29 -6.82
CA ALA A 40 -9.00 -16.70 -5.86
C ALA A 40 -9.97 -17.77 -5.32
N ASP A 41 -9.53 -18.48 -4.28
CA ASP A 41 -10.34 -19.47 -3.56
C ASP A 41 -11.07 -18.86 -2.34
N GLY A 42 -11.48 -17.59 -2.47
CA GLY A 42 -12.09 -16.81 -1.38
C GLY A 42 -11.10 -15.88 -0.65
N ALA A 43 -11.61 -15.13 0.35
CA ALA A 43 -10.86 -14.17 1.18
C ALA A 43 -9.94 -13.20 0.39
N LEU A 44 -10.36 -12.81 -0.82
CA LEU A 44 -9.54 -12.00 -1.74
C LEU A 44 -9.12 -10.66 -1.13
N PHE A 45 -10.00 -10.04 -0.35
CA PHE A 45 -9.74 -8.77 0.31
C PHE A 45 -8.65 -8.89 1.37
N ASP A 46 -8.75 -9.89 2.24
CA ASP A 46 -7.77 -10.12 3.31
C ASP A 46 -6.41 -10.49 2.72
N THR A 47 -6.40 -11.31 1.66
CA THR A 47 -5.19 -11.68 0.92
C THR A 47 -4.54 -10.46 0.25
N ALA A 48 -5.34 -9.61 -0.39
CA ALA A 48 -4.85 -8.38 -0.99
C ALA A 48 -4.31 -7.40 0.06
N LEU A 49 -4.99 -7.27 1.21
CA LEU A 49 -4.54 -6.42 2.30
C LEU A 49 -3.22 -6.91 2.90
N LEU A 50 -3.11 -8.22 3.17
CA LEU A 50 -1.89 -8.84 3.67
C LEU A 50 -0.74 -8.68 2.67
N SER A 51 -1.01 -8.85 1.37
CA SER A 51 -0.02 -8.64 0.31
C SER A 51 0.46 -7.18 0.26
N ALA A 52 -0.45 -6.21 0.42
CA ALA A 52 -0.10 -4.80 0.49
C ALA A 52 0.78 -4.50 1.70
N VAL A 53 0.42 -5.04 2.88
CA VAL A 53 1.21 -4.90 4.10
C VAL A 53 2.59 -5.49 3.92
N ALA A 54 2.70 -6.73 3.41
CA ALA A 54 3.97 -7.38 3.17
C ALA A 54 4.85 -6.60 2.19
N ALA A 55 4.28 -6.09 1.10
CA ALA A 55 5.01 -5.30 0.11
C ALA A 55 5.57 -4.02 0.74
N PHE A 56 4.77 -3.28 1.52
CA PHE A 56 5.25 -2.05 2.15
C PHE A 56 6.21 -2.30 3.31
N SER A 57 6.02 -3.33 4.16
CA SER A 57 6.94 -3.62 5.27
C SER A 57 8.32 -4.13 4.84
N HIS A 58 8.45 -4.63 3.61
CA HIS A 58 9.69 -5.24 3.14
C HIS A 58 10.49 -4.34 2.17
N TYR A 59 9.84 -3.36 1.53
CA TYR A 59 10.45 -2.45 0.57
C TYR A 59 10.48 -0.98 1.01
N PHE A 60 9.74 -0.61 2.05
CA PHE A 60 9.79 0.69 2.73
C PHE A 60 10.17 0.48 4.20
#